data_AF-A0A961ERL1-F1
#
_entry.id   AF-A0A961ERL1-F1
#
_cell.length_a   1.000
_cell.length_b   1.000
_cell.length_c   1.000
_cell.angle_alpha   90.00
_cell.angle_beta   90.00
_cell.angle_gamma   90.00
#
_symmetry.space_group_name_H-M   'P 1'
#
loop_
_entity.id
_entity.type
_entity.pdbx_description
1 polymer ?
#
loop_
_entity_poly.entity_id
_entity_poly.type
_entity_poly.pdbx_seq_one_letter_code
_entity_poly.pdbx_strand_id
1 'polypeptide(L)'
;MSAPAKIEGKDPFVHLPASIIFTPRGLEMVGASPALKKVTSRDGLPKEGLQSDSYNAQTIQKLVMKSCIEEIYVALPDLLRKRFEIISTNNLIVYGVLYKKLTPSLARTLFESSVVKEYNRKNPKNSIVDLNHISPQKVEQLQKTSPELIEGIKSNLRTLITERILGATNLNEEDQHARVRSLPRFLDRVDPRIWFVYYVISHTGFKSAMERTFASMIYSYLHHTQIATHLSNLLMEFIQNAEKAHFERLIVRHGLADKGAVDYFLRDAENRRKVTALAQKTSQMLELSWTMNPERNTIGQQYRILISISNYGIIDERVSQSLARKMKTNTDGISLASFYGNDEEDGKLGAGLGLLYNSYLEDICRQEGIQYRCNIYPEPKREKTTVRIDMTL
;
A
#
# COMPACT_ATOMS: atom_id res chain seq x y z
N MET A 1 -26.25 -16.05 -33.36
CA MET A 1 -24.90 -16.38 -32.84
C MET A 1 -24.16 -15.09 -32.60
N SER A 2 -24.25 -14.54 -31.38
CA SER A 2 -23.53 -13.32 -31.01
C SER A 2 -22.16 -13.71 -30.46
N ALA A 3 -21.11 -13.12 -31.04
CA ALA A 3 -19.74 -13.29 -30.59
C ALA A 3 -19.57 -12.83 -29.14
N PRO A 4 -18.74 -13.51 -28.33
CA PRO A 4 -18.47 -13.07 -26.97
C PRO A 4 -17.66 -11.77 -26.99
N ALA A 5 -18.13 -10.79 -26.22
CA ALA A 5 -17.43 -9.54 -25.99
C ALA A 5 -16.01 -9.81 -25.44
N LYS A 6 -15.00 -9.25 -26.10
CA LYS A 6 -13.61 -9.23 -25.60
C LYS A 6 -13.61 -8.52 -24.24
N ILE A 7 -13.17 -9.22 -23.20
CA ILE A 7 -12.82 -8.61 -21.92
C ILE A 7 -11.59 -7.72 -22.19
N GLU A 8 -11.77 -6.39 -22.18
CA GLU A 8 -10.68 -5.43 -22.31
C GLU A 8 -9.65 -5.68 -21.20
N GLY A 9 -8.41 -5.96 -21.59
CA GLY A 9 -7.30 -6.12 -20.65
C GLY A 9 -7.01 -4.80 -19.95
N LYS A 10 -6.89 -4.82 -18.62
CA LYS A 10 -6.49 -3.64 -17.82
C LYS A 10 -5.17 -3.05 -18.35
N ASP A 11 -5.17 -1.75 -18.59
CA ASP A 11 -3.95 -0.98 -18.92
C ASP A 11 -2.87 -1.26 -17.86
N PRO A 12 -1.69 -1.80 -18.25
CA PRO A 12 -0.62 -2.10 -17.31
C PRO A 12 0.14 -0.87 -16.81
N PHE A 13 -0.17 0.33 -17.34
CA PHE A 13 0.48 1.58 -16.96
C PHE A 13 -0.33 2.39 -15.94
N VAL A 14 0.39 3.03 -15.04
CA VAL A 14 -0.12 4.07 -14.14
C VAL A 14 0.26 5.41 -14.75
N HIS A 15 -0.74 6.21 -15.14
CA HIS A 15 -0.55 7.51 -15.78
C HIS A 15 -0.40 8.64 -14.75
N LEU A 16 0.56 8.48 -13.85
CA LEU A 16 0.90 9.47 -12.82
C LEU A 16 2.28 10.06 -13.14
N PRO A 17 2.36 11.35 -13.52
CA PRO A 17 3.64 12.02 -13.71
C PRO A 17 4.44 12.03 -12.42
N ALA A 18 5.62 11.43 -12.44
CA ALA A 18 6.43 11.23 -11.25
C ALA A 18 7.94 11.25 -11.54
N SER A 19 8.71 11.67 -10.54
CA SER A 19 10.14 11.41 -10.42
C SER A 19 10.34 10.11 -9.64
N ILE A 20 10.97 9.11 -10.26
CA ILE A 20 11.29 7.82 -9.64
C ILE A 20 12.79 7.81 -9.34
N ILE A 21 13.14 7.83 -8.06
CA ILE A 21 14.52 7.92 -7.57
C ILE A 21 14.99 6.54 -7.14
N PHE A 22 16.19 6.16 -7.56
CA PHE A 22 16.74 4.83 -7.30
C PHE A 22 17.68 4.82 -6.10
N THR A 23 17.73 3.67 -5.43
CA THR A 23 18.80 3.35 -4.48
C THR A 23 20.10 3.03 -5.23
N PRO A 24 21.27 2.99 -4.56
CA PRO A 24 22.52 2.53 -5.20
C PRO A 24 22.40 1.18 -5.90
N ARG A 25 21.73 0.22 -5.26
CA ARG A 25 21.40 -1.09 -5.84
C ARG A 25 20.48 -0.99 -7.05
N GLY A 26 19.53 -0.06 -7.02
CA GLY A 26 18.65 0.21 -8.16
C GLY A 26 19.42 0.73 -9.37
N LEU A 27 20.37 1.64 -9.14
CA LEU A 27 21.24 2.17 -10.18
C LEU A 27 22.13 1.08 -10.80
N GLU A 28 22.72 0.20 -9.99
CA GLU A 28 23.47 -0.96 -10.48
C GLU A 28 22.63 -1.86 -11.40
N MET A 29 21.34 -2.05 -11.06
CA MET A 29 20.42 -2.90 -11.82
C MET A 29 19.92 -2.25 -13.11
N VAL A 30 19.70 -0.94 -13.10
CA VAL A 30 19.29 -0.15 -14.27
C VAL A 30 20.48 0.11 -15.20
N GLY A 31 21.71 0.05 -14.67
CA GLY A 31 22.94 0.26 -15.40
C GLY A 31 23.05 1.68 -15.96
N ALA A 32 23.88 1.85 -16.99
CA ALA A 32 24.04 3.13 -17.70
C ALA A 32 22.88 3.41 -18.68
N SER A 33 21.64 3.30 -18.20
CA SER A 33 20.46 3.62 -19.03
C SER A 33 20.49 5.10 -19.42
N PRO A 34 20.37 5.45 -20.71
CA PRO A 34 20.36 6.84 -21.16
C PRO A 34 19.15 7.63 -20.64
N ALA A 35 18.13 6.94 -20.10
CA ALA A 35 16.97 7.58 -19.48
C ALA A 35 17.25 8.12 -18.07
N LEU A 36 18.35 7.69 -17.42
CA LEU A 36 18.73 8.18 -16.10
C LEU A 36 19.16 9.64 -16.17
N LYS A 37 18.63 10.45 -15.26
CA LYS A 37 18.97 11.86 -15.12
C LYS A 37 18.90 12.30 -13.67
N LYS A 38 19.42 13.50 -13.42
CA LYS A 38 19.19 14.18 -12.14
C LYS A 38 17.73 14.64 -12.10
N VAL A 39 16.98 14.12 -11.14
CA VAL A 39 15.61 14.53 -10.81
C VAL A 39 15.58 15.12 -9.41
N THR A 40 14.57 15.92 -9.13
CA THR A 40 14.42 16.61 -7.84
C THR A 40 13.65 15.71 -6.87
N SER A 41 14.21 15.44 -5.69
CA SER A 41 13.49 14.78 -4.59
C SER A 41 12.49 15.72 -3.92
N ARG A 42 11.62 15.19 -3.05
CA ARG A 42 10.73 16.04 -2.23
C ARG A 42 11.49 17.14 -1.48
N ASP A 43 12.68 16.83 -0.97
CA ASP A 43 13.51 17.76 -0.21
C ASP A 43 14.21 18.82 -1.08
N GLY A 44 14.00 18.79 -2.41
CA GLY A 44 14.64 19.72 -3.35
C GLY A 44 16.07 19.34 -3.74
N LEU A 45 16.55 18.17 -3.32
CA LEU A 45 17.91 17.71 -3.62
C LEU A 45 17.93 17.00 -4.98
N PRO A 46 18.96 17.25 -5.82
CA PRO A 46 19.13 16.51 -7.06
C PRO A 46 19.59 15.07 -6.75
N LYS A 47 18.82 14.09 -7.22
CA LYS A 47 19.11 12.65 -7.10
C LYS A 47 19.05 11.95 -8.45
N GLU A 48 19.70 10.80 -8.58
CA GLU A 48 19.66 10.01 -9.80
C GLU A 48 18.36 9.20 -9.89
N GLY A 49 17.68 9.33 -11.03
CA GLY A 49 16.38 8.70 -11.22
C GLY A 49 15.83 8.91 -12.63
N LEU A 50 14.52 8.69 -12.75
CA LEU A 50 13.76 8.84 -13.98
C LEU A 50 12.65 9.88 -13.76
N GLN A 51 12.43 10.76 -14.73
CA GLN A 51 11.19 11.51 -14.82
C GLN A 51 10.30 10.81 -15.84
N SER A 52 9.06 10.49 -15.46
CA SER A 52 8.14 9.81 -16.35
C SER A 52 6.73 10.35 -16.21
N ASP A 53 6.00 10.46 -17.33
CA ASP A 53 4.58 10.83 -17.33
C ASP A 53 3.67 9.65 -16.97
N SER A 54 4.17 8.43 -17.16
CA SER A 54 3.52 7.19 -16.78
C SER A 54 4.54 6.08 -16.50
N TYR A 55 4.15 5.01 -15.84
CA TYR A 55 5.05 3.88 -15.59
C TYR A 55 4.33 2.55 -15.51
N ASN A 56 5.03 1.47 -15.87
CA ASN A 56 4.48 0.13 -15.83
C ASN A 56 4.34 -0.37 -14.38
N ALA A 57 3.13 -0.72 -13.97
CA ALA A 57 2.81 -1.11 -12.61
C ALA A 57 3.61 -2.34 -12.14
N GLN A 58 3.71 -3.37 -12.99
CA GLN A 58 4.44 -4.60 -12.62
C GLN A 58 5.93 -4.35 -12.43
N THR A 59 6.51 -3.46 -13.25
CA THR A 59 7.93 -3.12 -13.19
C THR A 59 8.25 -2.36 -11.92
N ILE A 60 7.50 -1.31 -11.59
CA ILE A 60 7.70 -0.57 -10.33
C ILE A 60 7.50 -1.50 -9.13
N GLN A 61 6.49 -2.38 -9.15
CA GLN A 61 6.27 -3.31 -8.05
C GLN A 61 7.47 -4.24 -7.83
N LYS A 62 8.03 -4.79 -8.91
CA LYS A 62 9.23 -5.63 -8.85
C LYS A 62 10.44 -4.86 -8.30
N LEU A 63 10.61 -3.60 -8.70
CA LEU A 63 11.70 -2.75 -8.22
C LEU A 63 11.54 -2.40 -6.73
N VAL A 64 10.33 -2.11 -6.27
CA VAL A 64 10.01 -1.95 -4.83
C VAL A 64 10.35 -3.24 -4.07
N MET A 65 9.90 -4.39 -4.55
CA MET A 65 10.21 -5.70 -3.95
C MET A 65 11.71 -6.00 -3.91
N LYS A 66 12.52 -5.44 -4.82
CA LYS A 66 13.97 -5.61 -4.84
C LYS A 66 14.73 -4.51 -4.07
N SER A 67 14.03 -3.56 -3.43
CA SER A 67 14.62 -2.37 -2.78
C SER A 67 15.45 -1.51 -3.73
N CYS A 68 15.02 -1.41 -5.00
CA CYS A 68 15.70 -0.62 -6.02
C CYS A 68 15.22 0.83 -6.08
N ILE A 69 14.02 1.13 -5.59
CA ILE A 69 13.45 2.50 -5.59
C ILE A 69 13.56 3.06 -4.17
N GLU A 70 14.10 4.28 -4.07
CA GLU A 70 14.20 5.06 -2.84
C GLU A 70 12.96 5.93 -2.67
N GLU A 71 12.52 6.62 -3.72
CA GLU A 71 11.42 7.57 -3.66
C GLU A 71 10.63 7.60 -4.98
N ILE A 72 9.30 7.71 -4.88
CA ILE A 72 8.43 8.13 -5.98
C ILE A 72 7.82 9.47 -5.58
N TYR A 73 8.16 10.53 -6.31
CA TYR A 73 7.76 11.91 -6.01
C TYR A 73 6.88 12.48 -7.12
N VAL A 74 5.79 13.13 -6.70
CA VAL A 74 4.77 13.74 -7.56
C VAL A 74 4.60 15.19 -7.12
N ALA A 75 4.60 16.09 -8.09
CA ALA A 75 4.28 17.51 -7.89
C ALA A 75 3.27 17.93 -8.97
N LEU A 76 2.04 18.23 -8.55
CA LEU A 76 0.94 18.61 -9.44
C LEU A 76 0.15 19.79 -8.87
N PRO A 77 -0.51 20.61 -9.70
CA PRO A 77 -1.36 21.70 -9.22
C PRO A 77 -2.65 21.18 -8.54
N ASP A 78 -3.08 19.97 -8.92
CA ASP A 78 -4.18 19.22 -8.32
C ASP A 78 -3.87 17.71 -8.32
N LEU A 79 -4.23 17.02 -7.24
CA LEU A 79 -3.98 15.60 -7.05
C LEU A 79 -5.25 14.77 -7.27
N LEU A 80 -6.43 15.31 -6.97
CA LEU A 80 -7.70 14.57 -7.06
C LEU A 80 -8.06 14.13 -8.48
N ARG A 81 -7.58 14.83 -9.51
CA ARG A 81 -7.71 14.40 -10.91
C ARG A 81 -6.97 13.09 -11.20
N LYS A 82 -5.98 12.73 -10.39
CA LYS A 82 -5.16 11.52 -10.49
C LYS A 82 -5.47 10.52 -9.38
N ARG A 83 -6.66 10.59 -8.77
CA ARG A 83 -7.03 9.75 -7.62
C ARG A 83 -6.80 8.26 -7.87
N PHE A 84 -7.18 7.75 -9.04
CA PHE A 84 -7.10 6.33 -9.34
C PHE A 84 -5.65 5.88 -9.52
N GLU A 85 -4.84 6.71 -10.16
CA GLU A 85 -3.42 6.47 -10.34
C GLU A 85 -2.66 6.56 -9.02
N ILE A 86 -3.00 7.51 -8.15
CA ILE A 86 -2.43 7.64 -6.80
C ILE A 86 -2.77 6.42 -5.94
N ILE A 87 -4.05 6.02 -5.90
CA ILE A 87 -4.49 4.80 -5.18
C ILE A 87 -3.76 3.57 -5.74
N SER A 88 -3.64 3.47 -7.07
CA SER A 88 -2.94 2.36 -7.71
C SER A 88 -1.46 2.31 -7.33
N THR A 89 -0.80 3.47 -7.28
CA THR A 89 0.59 3.63 -6.84
C THR A 89 0.77 3.22 -5.39
N ASN A 90 -0.10 3.72 -4.51
CA ASN A 90 -0.07 3.39 -3.09
C ASN A 90 -0.22 1.88 -2.87
N ASN A 91 -1.27 1.28 -3.45
CA ASN A 91 -1.50 -0.16 -3.36
C ASN A 91 -0.34 -0.96 -3.92
N LEU A 92 0.22 -0.54 -5.06
CA LEU A 92 1.37 -1.19 -5.67
C LEU A 92 2.57 -1.26 -4.73
N ILE A 93 2.90 -0.14 -4.08
CA ILE A 93 4.02 -0.02 -3.13
C ILE A 93 3.74 -0.85 -1.88
N VAL A 94 2.60 -0.63 -1.23
CA VAL A 94 2.22 -1.30 0.01
C VAL A 94 2.16 -2.81 -0.20
N TYR A 95 1.50 -3.28 -1.26
CA TYR A 95 1.52 -4.69 -1.61
C TYR A 95 2.93 -5.20 -1.92
N GLY A 96 3.74 -4.44 -2.65
CA GLY A 96 5.14 -4.81 -2.93
C GLY A 96 5.92 -5.07 -1.65
N VAL A 97 5.75 -4.22 -0.63
CA VAL A 97 6.39 -4.39 0.67
C VAL A 97 5.78 -5.54 1.48
N LEU A 98 4.45 -5.64 1.55
CA LEU A 98 3.75 -6.73 2.22
C LEU A 98 4.17 -8.10 1.65
N TYR A 99 4.25 -8.24 0.33
CA TYR A 99 4.71 -9.47 -0.32
C TYR A 99 6.18 -9.78 -0.03
N LYS A 100 7.02 -8.75 0.13
CA LYS A 100 8.43 -8.95 0.50
C LYS A 100 8.57 -9.46 1.94
N LYS A 101 7.70 -9.01 2.86
CA LYS A 101 7.58 -9.52 4.23
C LYS A 101 6.92 -10.88 4.31
N LEU A 102 6.04 -11.17 3.37
CA LEU A 102 5.22 -12.38 3.36
C LEU A 102 6.08 -13.65 3.34
N THR A 103 7.01 -13.77 2.41
CA THR A 103 7.78 -15.02 2.27
C THR A 103 8.57 -15.38 3.52
N PRO A 104 9.37 -14.48 4.13
CA PRO A 104 10.10 -14.81 5.36
C PRO A 104 9.19 -15.21 6.52
N SER A 105 8.07 -14.52 6.72
CA SER A 105 7.21 -14.80 7.87
C SER A 105 6.26 -15.99 7.62
N LEU A 106 5.78 -16.24 6.39
CA LEU A 106 5.18 -17.54 6.05
C LEU A 106 6.15 -18.69 6.28
N ALA A 107 7.40 -18.56 5.82
CA ALA A 107 8.42 -19.58 6.03
C ALA A 107 8.64 -19.84 7.52
N ARG A 108 8.78 -18.78 8.32
CA ARG A 108 8.92 -18.89 9.78
C ARG A 108 7.74 -19.62 10.43
N THR A 109 6.51 -19.16 10.18
CA THR A 109 5.30 -19.77 10.75
C THR A 109 5.16 -21.24 10.31
N LEU A 110 5.55 -21.55 9.07
CA LEU A 110 5.58 -22.91 8.57
C LEU A 110 6.55 -23.80 9.37
N PHE A 111 7.83 -23.40 9.47
CA PHE A 111 8.84 -24.20 10.16
C PHE A 111 8.61 -24.28 11.68
N GLU A 112 7.98 -23.27 12.28
CA GLU A 112 7.60 -23.28 13.69
C GLU A 112 6.32 -24.09 13.97
N SER A 113 5.57 -24.46 12.93
CA SER A 113 4.32 -25.23 13.07
C SER A 113 4.53 -26.61 13.68
N SER A 114 3.54 -27.07 14.44
CA SER A 114 3.55 -28.42 15.03
C SER A 114 3.67 -29.52 13.97
N VAL A 115 3.07 -29.31 12.79
CA VAL A 115 3.08 -30.28 11.68
C VAL A 115 4.50 -30.48 11.14
N VAL A 116 5.24 -29.40 10.88
CA VAL A 116 6.62 -29.49 10.40
C VAL A 116 7.55 -30.03 11.47
N LYS A 117 7.39 -29.60 12.73
CA LYS A 117 8.17 -30.13 13.86
C LYS A 117 7.96 -31.64 14.03
N GLU A 118 6.73 -32.11 13.94
CA GLU A 118 6.39 -33.52 14.07
C GLU A 118 6.86 -34.34 12.86
N TYR A 119 6.77 -33.78 11.64
CA TYR A 119 7.39 -34.37 10.45
C TYR A 119 8.90 -34.54 10.64
N ASN A 120 9.61 -33.50 11.09
CA ASN A 120 11.04 -33.53 11.33
C ASN A 120 11.42 -34.56 12.41
N ARG A 121 10.63 -34.68 13.47
CA ARG A 121 10.82 -35.70 14.52
C ARG A 121 10.73 -37.12 13.99
N LYS A 122 9.81 -37.39 13.06
CA LYS A 122 9.65 -38.69 12.40
C LYS A 122 10.64 -38.92 11.25
N ASN A 123 11.26 -37.87 10.72
CA ASN A 123 12.15 -37.92 9.55
C ASN A 123 13.49 -37.19 9.81
N PRO A 124 14.30 -37.60 10.80
CA PRO A 124 15.48 -36.85 11.23
C PRO A 124 16.55 -36.67 10.14
N LYS A 125 16.67 -37.63 9.20
CA LYS A 125 17.61 -37.53 8.08
C LYS A 125 17.17 -36.56 6.97
N ASN A 126 15.88 -36.22 6.93
CA ASN A 126 15.26 -35.37 5.91
C ASN A 126 14.61 -34.13 6.56
N SER A 127 15.12 -33.67 7.70
CA SER A 127 14.53 -32.56 8.43
C SER A 127 14.56 -31.27 7.62
N ILE A 128 13.44 -30.57 7.56
CA ILE A 128 13.30 -29.29 6.87
C ILE A 128 13.15 -28.20 7.92
N VAL A 129 14.23 -27.44 8.16
CA VAL A 129 14.27 -26.41 9.20
C VAL A 129 14.26 -24.97 8.65
N ASP A 130 14.64 -24.78 7.39
CA ASP A 130 14.57 -23.50 6.70
C ASP A 130 14.41 -23.67 5.18
N LEU A 131 14.26 -22.55 4.46
CA LEU A 131 14.17 -22.55 2.99
C LEU A 131 15.51 -22.77 2.29
N ASN A 132 16.65 -22.63 2.98
CA ASN A 132 17.99 -22.78 2.40
C ASN A 132 18.37 -24.26 2.23
N HIS A 133 17.81 -25.14 3.05
CA HIS A 133 17.96 -26.59 2.92
C HIS A 133 17.18 -27.19 1.74
N ILE A 134 16.37 -26.40 1.04
CA ILE A 134 15.57 -26.85 -0.09
C ILE A 134 16.35 -26.65 -1.38
N SER A 135 16.66 -27.75 -2.06
CA SER A 135 17.35 -27.73 -3.36
C SER A 135 16.52 -26.98 -4.42
N PRO A 136 17.05 -25.89 -5.02
CA PRO A 136 16.35 -25.16 -6.08
C PRO A 136 16.02 -26.03 -7.28
N GLN A 137 16.90 -26.97 -7.63
CA GLN A 137 16.72 -27.91 -8.74
C GLN A 137 15.50 -28.82 -8.52
N LYS A 138 15.28 -29.31 -7.29
CA LYS A 138 14.11 -30.15 -6.95
C LYS A 138 12.81 -29.35 -7.05
N VAL A 139 12.84 -28.07 -6.65
CA VAL A 139 11.67 -27.19 -6.75
C VAL A 139 11.33 -26.92 -8.21
N GLU A 140 12.33 -26.58 -9.02
CA GLU A 140 12.14 -26.34 -10.45
C GLU A 140 11.67 -27.61 -11.18
N GLN A 141 12.21 -28.77 -10.81
CA GLN A 141 11.76 -30.06 -11.35
C GLN A 141 10.29 -30.33 -11.01
N LEU A 142 9.87 -30.10 -9.76
CA LEU A 142 8.46 -30.26 -9.38
C LEU A 142 7.55 -29.32 -10.19
N GLN A 143 7.97 -28.07 -10.40
CA GLN A 143 7.22 -27.09 -11.19
C GLN A 143 7.09 -27.48 -12.66
N LYS A 144 8.10 -28.12 -13.24
CA LYS A 144 8.09 -28.56 -14.65
C LYS A 144 7.33 -29.87 -14.84
N THR A 145 7.56 -30.85 -13.97
CA THR A 145 7.06 -32.22 -14.13
C THR A 145 5.64 -32.38 -13.59
N SER A 146 5.20 -31.55 -12.63
CA SER A 146 3.89 -31.70 -12.00
C SER A 146 3.22 -30.36 -11.66
N PRO A 147 3.05 -29.45 -12.65
CA PRO A 147 2.38 -28.17 -12.43
C PRO A 147 0.93 -28.35 -11.94
N GLU A 148 0.23 -29.37 -12.44
CA GLU A 148 -1.15 -29.68 -12.09
C GLU A 148 -1.32 -30.03 -10.61
N LEU A 149 -0.32 -30.66 -9.97
CA LEU A 149 -0.37 -30.98 -8.54
C LEU A 149 -0.33 -29.71 -7.69
N ILE A 150 0.53 -28.75 -8.05
CA ILE A 150 0.62 -27.46 -7.35
C ILE A 150 -0.66 -26.66 -7.55
N GLU A 151 -1.20 -26.62 -8.77
CA GLU A 151 -2.48 -25.95 -9.02
C GLU A 151 -3.64 -26.63 -8.30
N GLY A 152 -3.65 -27.96 -8.18
CA GLY A 152 -4.63 -28.70 -7.38
C GLY A 152 -4.55 -28.34 -5.89
N ILE A 153 -3.34 -28.23 -5.33
CA ILE A 153 -3.12 -27.75 -3.95
C ILE A 153 -3.67 -26.33 -3.78
N LYS A 154 -3.31 -25.42 -4.69
CA LYS A 154 -3.81 -24.04 -4.65
C LYS A 154 -5.33 -23.99 -4.75
N SER A 155 -5.93 -24.77 -5.64
CA SER A 155 -7.39 -24.83 -5.82
C SER A 155 -8.10 -25.29 -4.54
N ASN A 156 -7.61 -26.37 -3.92
CA ASN A 156 -8.18 -26.88 -2.67
C ASN A 156 -8.07 -25.85 -1.54
N LEU A 157 -6.90 -25.21 -1.39
CA LEU A 157 -6.71 -24.14 -0.42
C LEU A 157 -7.61 -22.93 -0.72
N ARG A 158 -7.82 -22.57 -2.00
CA ARG A 158 -8.72 -21.49 -2.40
C ARG A 158 -10.14 -21.73 -1.89
N THR A 159 -10.67 -22.93 -2.11
CA THR A 159 -12.01 -23.31 -1.64
C THR A 159 -12.10 -23.23 -0.12
N LEU A 160 -11.20 -23.90 0.60
CA LEU A 160 -11.21 -23.95 2.07
C LEU A 160 -11.12 -22.56 2.71
N ILE A 161 -10.25 -21.70 2.16
CA ILE A 161 -10.06 -20.34 2.68
C ILE A 161 -11.25 -19.44 2.30
N THR A 162 -11.83 -19.60 1.11
CA THR A 162 -13.02 -18.83 0.68
C THR A 162 -14.21 -19.13 1.58
N GLU A 163 -14.49 -20.40 1.86
CA GLU A 163 -15.55 -20.81 2.79
C GLU A 163 -15.32 -20.21 4.18
N ARG A 164 -14.08 -20.27 4.68
CA ARG A 164 -13.71 -19.66 5.97
C ARG A 164 -13.89 -18.14 5.99
N ILE A 165 -13.63 -17.45 4.89
CA ILE A 165 -13.82 -15.99 4.79
C ILE A 165 -15.31 -15.64 4.78
N LEU A 166 -16.11 -16.31 3.93
CA LEU A 166 -17.54 -16.00 3.79
C LEU A 166 -18.35 -16.39 5.03
N GLY A 167 -17.90 -17.41 5.78
CA GLY A 167 -18.51 -17.81 7.05
C GLY A 167 -18.08 -16.98 8.27
N ALA A 168 -17.20 -15.99 8.10
CA ALA A 168 -16.67 -15.20 9.21
C ALA A 168 -17.64 -14.09 9.63
N THR A 169 -18.27 -14.25 10.80
CA THR A 169 -19.26 -13.30 11.36
C THR A 169 -18.66 -11.99 11.85
N ASN A 170 -17.35 -11.95 12.05
CA ASN A 170 -16.61 -10.76 12.48
C ASN A 170 -16.16 -9.88 11.30
N LEU A 171 -16.51 -10.23 10.06
CA LEU A 171 -16.20 -9.47 8.86
C LEU A 171 -17.48 -8.93 8.23
N ASN A 172 -17.45 -7.68 7.76
CA ASN A 172 -18.51 -7.17 6.89
C ASN A 172 -18.40 -7.80 5.48
N GLU A 173 -19.48 -7.72 4.70
CA GLU A 173 -19.54 -8.32 3.35
C GLU A 173 -18.47 -7.76 2.40
N GLU A 174 -18.18 -6.46 2.48
CA GLU A 174 -17.19 -5.81 1.62
C GLU A 174 -15.77 -6.38 1.86
N ASP A 175 -15.41 -6.57 3.13
CA ASP A 175 -14.15 -7.15 3.57
C ASP A 175 -14.02 -8.62 3.17
N GLN A 176 -15.11 -9.38 3.31
CA GLN A 176 -15.15 -10.77 2.85
C GLN A 176 -14.85 -10.84 1.35
N HIS A 177 -15.57 -10.04 0.54
CA HIS A 177 -15.36 -10.00 -0.90
C HIS A 177 -13.96 -9.50 -1.29
N ALA A 178 -13.41 -8.50 -0.59
CA ALA A 178 -12.06 -8.01 -0.84
C ALA A 178 -11.00 -9.11 -0.62
N ARG A 179 -11.11 -9.86 0.48
CA ARG A 179 -10.19 -10.97 0.78
C ARG A 179 -10.29 -12.08 -0.26
N VAL A 180 -11.50 -12.51 -0.61
CA VAL A 180 -11.73 -13.54 -1.66
C VAL A 180 -11.14 -13.10 -3.01
N ARG A 181 -11.32 -11.84 -3.41
CA ARG A 181 -10.73 -11.30 -4.66
C ARG A 181 -9.20 -11.28 -4.65
N SER A 182 -8.56 -11.12 -3.48
CA SER A 182 -7.10 -11.04 -3.35
C SER A 182 -6.41 -12.40 -3.27
N LEU A 183 -7.12 -13.43 -2.80
CA LEU A 183 -6.60 -14.77 -2.54
C LEU A 183 -5.88 -15.42 -3.73
N PRO A 184 -6.40 -15.41 -4.98
CA PRO A 184 -5.69 -16.01 -6.10
C PRO A 184 -4.30 -15.42 -6.33
N ARG A 185 -4.23 -14.08 -6.39
CA ARG A 185 -2.97 -13.34 -6.59
C ARG A 185 -1.98 -13.57 -5.45
N PHE A 186 -2.49 -13.76 -4.23
CA PHE A 186 -1.67 -14.06 -3.08
C PHE A 186 -1.00 -15.43 -3.22
N LEU A 187 -1.77 -16.48 -3.53
CA LEU A 187 -1.25 -17.84 -3.68
C LEU A 187 -0.21 -17.94 -4.80
N ASP A 188 -0.40 -17.19 -5.88
CA ASP A 188 0.54 -17.17 -7.00
C ASP A 188 1.86 -16.47 -6.67
N ARG A 189 1.93 -15.69 -5.58
CA ARG A 189 3.13 -14.98 -5.12
C ARG A 189 3.88 -15.67 -3.98
N VAL A 190 3.32 -16.74 -3.42
CA VAL A 190 4.01 -17.55 -2.40
C VAL A 190 5.25 -18.20 -3.02
N ASP A 191 6.35 -18.20 -2.26
CA ASP A 191 7.64 -18.74 -2.71
C ASP A 191 7.51 -20.22 -3.16
N PRO A 192 8.01 -20.60 -4.33
CA PRO A 192 8.01 -21.99 -4.82
C PRO A 192 8.52 -23.03 -3.83
N ARG A 193 9.50 -22.66 -3.00
CA ARG A 193 10.06 -23.55 -1.96
C ARG A 193 9.04 -23.86 -0.87
N ILE A 194 8.16 -22.91 -0.54
CA ILE A 194 7.07 -23.13 0.43
C ILE A 194 6.06 -24.14 -0.13
N TRP A 195 5.72 -24.05 -1.42
CA TRP A 195 4.89 -25.05 -2.10
C TRP A 195 5.53 -26.43 -2.13
N PHE A 196 6.85 -26.48 -2.32
CA PHE A 196 7.60 -27.73 -2.25
C PHE A 196 7.54 -28.39 -0.86
N VAL A 197 7.69 -27.62 0.22
CA VAL A 197 7.55 -28.16 1.60
C VAL A 197 6.14 -28.71 1.81
N TYR A 198 5.12 -27.96 1.38
CA TYR A 198 3.74 -28.43 1.43
C TYR A 198 3.59 -29.77 0.72
N TYR A 199 4.10 -29.86 -0.51
CA TYR A 199 4.04 -31.07 -1.32
C TYR A 199 4.68 -32.25 -0.57
N VAL A 200 5.92 -32.12 -0.09
CA VAL A 200 6.65 -33.20 0.59
C VAL A 200 5.88 -33.71 1.82
N ILE A 201 5.41 -32.80 2.67
CA ILE A 201 4.71 -33.17 3.91
C ILE A 201 3.32 -33.74 3.62
N SER A 202 2.64 -33.24 2.58
CA SER A 202 1.30 -33.72 2.21
C SER A 202 1.29 -35.11 1.58
N HIS A 203 2.45 -35.61 1.13
CA HIS A 203 2.62 -37.00 0.69
C HIS A 203 2.95 -37.96 1.86
N THR A 204 2.76 -37.51 3.09
CA THR A 204 2.85 -38.32 4.30
C THR A 204 1.50 -38.36 5.03
N GLY A 205 1.44 -39.02 6.19
CA GLY A 205 0.25 -39.01 7.05
C GLY A 205 -0.15 -37.63 7.62
N PHE A 206 0.58 -36.55 7.30
CA PHE A 206 0.32 -35.19 7.80
C PHE A 206 -0.54 -34.32 6.88
N LYS A 207 -1.03 -34.82 5.74
CA LYS A 207 -1.76 -34.03 4.73
C LYS A 207 -2.82 -33.09 5.30
N SER A 208 -3.81 -33.60 6.04
CA SER A 208 -4.89 -32.76 6.57
C SER A 208 -4.44 -31.73 7.61
N ALA A 209 -3.38 -32.06 8.38
CA ALA A 209 -2.80 -31.12 9.32
C ALA A 209 -2.07 -30.00 8.56
N MET A 210 -1.34 -30.36 7.51
CA MET A 210 -0.64 -29.44 6.63
C MET A 210 -1.60 -28.46 5.93
N GLU A 211 -2.69 -28.98 5.37
CA GLU A 211 -3.79 -28.22 4.76
C GLU A 211 -4.34 -27.16 5.72
N ARG A 212 -4.69 -27.56 6.95
CA ARG A 212 -5.22 -26.64 7.97
C ARG A 212 -4.19 -25.58 8.38
N THR A 213 -2.93 -25.97 8.58
CA THR A 213 -1.87 -25.02 8.95
C THR A 213 -1.68 -23.98 7.86
N PHE A 214 -1.56 -24.39 6.59
CA PHE A 214 -1.42 -23.46 5.47
C PHE A 214 -2.65 -22.56 5.31
N ALA A 215 -3.85 -23.12 5.37
CA ALA A 215 -5.08 -22.34 5.28
C ALA A 215 -5.16 -21.28 6.39
N SER A 216 -4.77 -21.63 7.62
CA SER A 216 -4.75 -20.67 8.73
C SER A 216 -3.68 -19.60 8.56
N MET A 217 -2.49 -19.97 8.08
CA MET A 217 -1.44 -19.00 7.77
C MET A 217 -1.90 -18.01 6.70
N ILE A 218 -2.41 -18.49 5.57
CA ILE A 218 -2.88 -17.65 4.47
C ILE A 218 -4.06 -16.78 4.92
N TYR A 219 -5.01 -17.34 5.66
CA TYR A 219 -6.15 -16.59 6.18
C TYR A 219 -5.72 -15.43 7.08
N SER A 220 -4.79 -15.66 8.01
CA SER A 220 -4.19 -14.61 8.85
C SER A 220 -3.58 -13.52 7.99
N TYR A 221 -2.82 -13.91 6.97
CA TYR A 221 -2.15 -12.95 6.09
C TYR A 221 -3.06 -12.12 5.20
N LEU A 222 -4.20 -12.69 4.76
CA LEU A 222 -5.17 -11.93 3.99
C LEU A 222 -5.77 -10.78 4.81
N HIS A 223 -5.79 -10.88 6.14
CA HIS A 223 -6.13 -9.75 6.99
C HIS A 223 -5.18 -8.56 6.76
N HIS A 224 -3.87 -8.82 6.64
CA HIS A 224 -2.87 -7.76 6.46
C HIS A 224 -3.02 -7.02 5.12
N THR A 225 -3.67 -7.65 4.13
CA THR A 225 -3.92 -6.99 2.83
C THR A 225 -4.94 -5.84 2.92
N GLN A 226 -5.72 -5.77 4.00
CA GLN A 226 -6.64 -4.66 4.27
C GLN A 226 -5.89 -3.36 4.60
N ILE A 227 -4.67 -3.46 5.15
CA ILE A 227 -3.82 -2.29 5.44
C ILE A 227 -3.66 -1.41 4.20
N ALA A 228 -3.50 -2.01 3.01
CA ALA A 228 -3.39 -1.25 1.76
C ALA A 228 -4.67 -0.47 1.42
N THR A 229 -5.83 -1.07 1.64
CA THR A 229 -7.14 -0.43 1.40
C THR A 229 -7.36 0.73 2.36
N HIS A 230 -7.22 0.50 3.67
CA HIS A 230 -7.42 1.55 4.67
C HIS A 230 -6.41 2.69 4.53
N LEU A 231 -5.14 2.36 4.25
CA LEU A 231 -4.12 3.35 3.96
C LEU A 231 -4.44 4.17 2.70
N SER A 232 -5.01 3.54 1.67
CA SER A 232 -5.45 4.27 0.46
C SER A 232 -6.61 5.22 0.76
N ASN A 233 -7.58 4.81 1.58
CA ASN A 233 -8.70 5.67 1.98
C ASN A 233 -8.20 6.88 2.78
N LEU A 234 -7.37 6.62 3.79
CA LEU A 234 -6.75 7.68 4.59
C LEU A 234 -5.92 8.64 3.73
N LEU A 235 -5.13 8.11 2.78
CA LEU A 235 -4.36 8.91 1.83
C LEU A 235 -5.27 9.82 0.99
N MET A 236 -6.40 9.31 0.51
CA MET A 236 -7.34 10.10 -0.29
C MET A 236 -7.92 11.27 0.50
N GLU A 237 -8.24 11.06 1.77
CA GLU A 237 -8.78 12.13 2.61
C GLU A 237 -7.74 13.20 2.92
N PHE A 238 -6.49 12.80 3.19
CA PHE A 238 -5.42 13.78 3.34
C PHE A 238 -5.16 14.55 2.05
N ILE A 239 -5.26 13.91 0.88
CA ILE A 239 -5.15 14.59 -0.40
C ILE A 239 -6.31 15.57 -0.62
N GLN A 240 -7.55 15.16 -0.32
CA GLN A 240 -8.72 16.03 -0.42
C GLN A 240 -8.57 17.27 0.47
N ASN A 241 -8.14 17.07 1.72
CA ASN A 241 -7.92 18.15 2.67
C ASN A 241 -6.76 19.07 2.26
N ALA A 242 -5.65 18.49 1.78
CA ALA A 242 -4.50 19.24 1.29
C ALA A 242 -4.87 20.09 0.05
N GLU A 243 -5.59 19.52 -0.91
CA GLU A 243 -6.05 20.23 -2.12
C GLU A 243 -7.06 21.33 -1.78
N LYS A 244 -8.02 21.05 -0.89
CA LYS A 244 -8.98 22.07 -0.41
C LYS A 244 -8.26 23.25 0.24
N ALA A 245 -7.36 22.99 1.20
CA ALA A 245 -6.61 24.04 1.89
C ALA A 245 -5.70 24.82 0.91
N HIS A 246 -5.11 24.13 -0.05
CA HIS A 246 -4.28 24.73 -1.10
C HIS A 246 -5.08 25.71 -1.97
N PHE A 247 -6.24 25.28 -2.46
CA PHE A 247 -7.10 26.10 -3.30
C PHE A 247 -7.76 27.25 -2.53
N GLU A 248 -8.20 27.03 -1.30
CA GLU A 248 -8.73 28.09 -0.43
C GLU A 248 -7.69 29.21 -0.28
N ARG A 249 -6.43 28.87 -0.01
CA ARG A 249 -5.35 29.85 0.09
C ARG A 249 -5.14 30.61 -1.22
N LEU A 250 -5.13 29.93 -2.36
CA LEU A 250 -4.96 30.58 -3.66
C LEU A 250 -6.13 31.53 -3.99
N ILE A 251 -7.36 31.09 -3.75
CA ILE A 251 -8.58 31.88 -4.00
C ILE A 251 -8.57 33.16 -3.17
N VAL A 252 -8.35 33.04 -1.87
CA VAL A 252 -8.38 34.19 -0.96
C VAL A 252 -7.20 35.12 -1.21
N ARG A 253 -5.98 34.59 -1.38
CA ARG A 253 -4.77 35.40 -1.61
C ARG A 253 -4.84 36.21 -2.91
N HIS A 254 -5.53 35.69 -3.92
CA HIS A 254 -5.68 36.35 -5.22
C HIS A 254 -7.03 37.05 -5.41
N GLY A 255 -7.84 37.18 -4.34
CA GLY A 255 -9.10 37.92 -4.39
C GLY A 255 -10.16 37.32 -5.33
N LEU A 256 -10.10 36.01 -5.59
CA LEU A 256 -11.05 35.34 -6.49
C LEU A 256 -12.43 35.13 -5.83
N ALA A 257 -12.45 34.96 -4.50
CA ALA A 257 -13.65 34.92 -3.68
C ALA A 257 -13.29 35.19 -2.20
N ASP A 258 -14.27 35.64 -1.42
CA ASP A 258 -14.14 35.74 0.03
C ASP A 258 -14.04 34.37 0.70
N LYS A 259 -13.42 34.31 1.88
CA LYS A 259 -13.21 33.06 2.64
C LYS A 259 -14.50 32.26 2.85
N GLY A 260 -15.63 32.93 3.08
CA GLY A 260 -16.94 32.27 3.25
C GLY A 260 -17.57 31.71 1.97
N ALA A 261 -17.10 32.16 0.80
CA ALA A 261 -17.65 31.78 -0.52
C ALA A 261 -16.76 30.76 -1.27
N VAL A 262 -15.61 30.39 -0.72
CA VAL A 262 -14.63 29.47 -1.35
C VAL A 262 -15.26 28.13 -1.73
N ASP A 263 -16.02 27.51 -0.82
CA ASP A 263 -16.64 26.20 -1.06
C ASP A 263 -17.66 26.26 -2.21
N TYR A 264 -18.42 27.35 -2.32
CA TYR A 264 -19.34 27.58 -3.44
C TYR A 264 -18.56 27.82 -4.74
N PHE A 265 -17.53 28.67 -4.69
CA PHE A 265 -16.67 28.99 -5.83
C PHE A 265 -16.03 27.73 -6.45
N LEU A 266 -15.56 26.80 -5.61
CA LEU A 266 -14.94 25.54 -6.02
C LEU A 266 -15.92 24.49 -6.56
N ARG A 267 -17.25 24.64 -6.40
CA ARG A 267 -18.22 23.71 -7.00
C ARG A 267 -18.27 23.86 -8.52
N ASP A 268 -18.02 25.05 -9.03
CA ASP A 268 -17.96 25.34 -10.46
C ASP A 268 -16.67 24.78 -11.09
N ALA A 269 -16.83 24.05 -12.19
CA ALA A 269 -15.71 23.39 -12.88
C ALA A 269 -14.77 24.36 -13.60
N GLU A 270 -15.28 25.47 -14.12
CA GLU A 270 -14.49 26.52 -14.75
C GLU A 270 -13.65 27.27 -13.72
N ASN A 271 -14.24 27.57 -12.55
CA ASN A 271 -13.54 28.18 -11.43
C ASN A 271 -12.41 27.29 -10.90
N ARG A 272 -12.65 25.96 -10.77
CA ARG A 272 -11.57 25.02 -10.42
C ARG A 272 -10.42 25.09 -11.44
N ARG A 273 -10.72 25.09 -12.74
CA ARG A 273 -9.68 25.22 -13.78
C ARG A 273 -8.89 26.52 -13.67
N LYS A 274 -9.54 27.65 -13.34
CA LYS A 274 -8.87 28.95 -13.11
C LYS A 274 -7.87 28.85 -11.95
N VAL A 275 -8.26 28.22 -10.84
CA VAL A 275 -7.40 28.05 -9.67
C VAL A 275 -6.24 27.08 -9.96
N THR A 276 -6.50 25.97 -10.65
CA THR A 276 -5.44 25.03 -11.08
C THR A 276 -4.42 25.73 -12.00
N ALA A 277 -4.88 26.52 -12.96
CA ALA A 277 -4.00 27.27 -13.86
C ALA A 277 -3.18 28.33 -13.10
N LEU A 278 -3.77 28.96 -12.08
CA LEU A 278 -3.07 29.90 -11.20
C LEU A 278 -1.99 29.20 -10.36
N ALA A 279 -2.28 28.02 -9.80
CA ALA A 279 -1.31 27.19 -9.09
C ALA A 279 -0.11 26.86 -9.98
N GLN A 280 -0.37 26.46 -11.23
CA GLN A 280 0.66 26.17 -12.21
C GLN A 280 1.48 27.41 -12.59
N LYS A 281 0.83 28.56 -12.85
CA LYS A 281 1.50 29.83 -13.18
C LYS A 281 2.40 30.32 -12.05
N THR A 282 2.00 30.10 -10.80
CA THR A 282 2.74 30.53 -9.62
C THR A 282 3.72 29.47 -9.10
N SER A 283 3.85 28.33 -9.78
CA SER A 283 4.68 27.18 -9.36
C SER A 283 4.36 26.68 -7.95
N GLN A 284 3.11 26.85 -7.50
CA GLN A 284 2.64 26.38 -6.21
C GLN A 284 1.96 25.03 -6.41
N MET A 285 2.74 23.96 -6.30
CA MET A 285 2.26 22.58 -6.49
C MET A 285 1.93 21.91 -5.15
N LEU A 286 0.94 21.01 -5.18
CA LEU A 286 0.76 19.96 -4.18
C LEU A 286 1.84 18.90 -4.39
N GLU A 287 2.38 18.39 -3.30
CA GLU A 287 3.43 17.39 -3.32
C GLU A 287 2.97 16.10 -2.67
N LEU A 288 3.27 14.99 -3.32
CA LEU A 288 3.04 13.65 -2.80
C LEU A 288 4.33 12.84 -3.01
N SER A 289 4.76 12.13 -1.98
CA SER A 289 5.92 11.25 -2.07
C SER A 289 5.66 9.95 -1.34
N TRP A 290 6.20 8.87 -1.91
CA TRP A 290 6.41 7.60 -1.22
C TRP A 290 7.91 7.36 -1.13
N THR A 291 8.46 7.41 0.08
CA THR A 291 9.87 7.11 0.34
C THR A 291 9.99 5.75 1.01
N MET A 292 10.84 4.89 0.47
CA MET A 292 11.06 3.54 0.95
C MET A 292 12.46 3.42 1.55
N ASN A 293 12.55 2.92 2.78
CA ASN A 293 13.80 2.78 3.54
C ASN A 293 14.63 4.08 3.57
N PRO A 294 14.08 5.18 4.11
CA PRO A 294 14.74 6.49 4.12
C PRO A 294 16.07 6.52 4.89
N GLU A 295 16.37 5.50 5.70
CA GLU A 295 17.62 5.37 6.44
C GLU A 295 18.63 4.51 5.67
N ARG A 296 19.81 5.08 5.36
CA ARG A 296 20.90 4.38 4.66
C ARG A 296 21.49 3.19 5.44
N ASN A 297 21.18 3.08 6.74
CA ASN A 297 21.85 2.17 7.68
C ASN A 297 20.95 1.09 8.30
N THR A 298 19.73 0.84 7.79
CA THR A 298 18.96 -0.32 8.24
C THR A 298 19.56 -1.61 7.68
N ILE A 299 20.67 -2.02 8.28
CA ILE A 299 21.15 -3.39 8.29
C ILE A 299 20.16 -4.16 9.17
N GLY A 300 19.05 -4.59 8.58
CA GLY A 300 17.96 -5.28 9.26
C GLY A 300 16.70 -5.36 8.40
N GLN A 301 15.95 -6.46 8.52
CA GLN A 301 14.79 -6.84 7.71
C GLN A 301 13.52 -5.98 7.91
N GLN A 302 13.65 -4.70 8.30
CA GLN A 302 12.50 -3.81 8.51
C GLN A 302 12.25 -2.98 7.25
N TYR A 303 11.00 -2.98 6.78
CA TYR A 303 10.62 -2.20 5.60
C TYR A 303 9.83 -0.99 6.04
N ARG A 304 10.43 0.18 5.84
CA ARG A 304 9.79 1.45 6.19
C ARG A 304 9.24 2.12 4.95
N ILE A 305 7.97 2.48 4.98
CA ILE A 305 7.27 3.28 3.99
C ILE A 305 6.91 4.61 4.64
N LEU A 306 7.38 5.70 4.04
CA LEU A 306 7.02 7.06 4.41
C LEU A 306 6.17 7.67 3.29
N ILE A 307 4.95 8.06 3.60
CA ILE A 307 4.08 8.77 2.67
C ILE A 307 3.98 10.21 3.16
N SER A 308 4.37 11.18 2.33
CA SER A 308 4.24 12.60 2.68
C SER A 308 3.37 13.33 1.68
N ILE A 309 2.34 14.03 2.17
CA ILE A 309 1.46 14.92 1.40
C ILE A 309 1.71 16.34 1.88
N SER A 310 2.06 17.26 0.99
CA SER A 310 2.40 18.64 1.35
C SER A 310 1.58 19.63 0.52
N ASN A 311 1.00 20.64 1.17
CA ASN A 311 0.33 21.76 0.53
C ASN A 311 0.90 23.09 1.00
N TYR A 312 0.83 24.12 0.16
CA TYR A 312 1.19 25.48 0.56
C TYR A 312 0.21 26.05 1.60
N GLY A 313 0.77 26.77 2.58
CA GLY A 313 0.08 27.29 3.74
C GLY A 313 0.66 26.72 5.03
N ILE A 314 0.85 27.56 6.04
CA ILE A 314 1.39 27.17 7.35
C ILE A 314 0.22 27.11 8.33
N ILE A 315 0.02 25.96 8.97
CA ILE A 315 -0.84 25.86 10.16
C ILE A 315 -0.14 26.47 11.37
N ASP A 316 -0.90 27.19 12.19
CA ASP A 316 -0.38 27.69 13.47
C ASP A 316 -0.31 26.57 14.53
N GLU A 317 0.34 26.87 15.65
CA GLU A 317 0.54 25.90 16.73
C GLU A 317 -0.79 25.43 17.34
N ARG A 318 -1.80 26.30 17.42
CA ARG A 318 -3.11 25.96 17.98
C ARG A 318 -3.84 24.95 17.10
N VAL A 319 -3.83 25.15 15.78
CA VAL A 319 -4.39 24.23 14.79
C VAL A 319 -3.61 22.91 14.81
N SER A 320 -2.28 22.96 14.84
CA SER A 320 -1.43 21.77 14.93
C SER A 320 -1.75 20.93 16.18
N GLN A 321 -1.83 21.56 17.36
CA GLN A 321 -2.20 20.87 18.61
C GLN A 321 -3.63 20.31 18.55
N SER A 322 -4.58 21.04 17.96
CA SER A 322 -5.96 20.56 17.79
C SER A 322 -6.01 19.31 16.90
N LEU A 323 -5.31 19.32 15.76
CA LEU A 323 -5.21 18.18 14.85
C LEU A 323 -4.52 16.99 15.52
N ALA A 324 -3.44 17.22 16.26
CA ALA A 324 -2.73 16.18 17.00
C ALA A 324 -3.61 15.49 18.06
N ARG A 325 -4.46 16.26 18.77
CA ARG A 325 -5.45 15.69 19.70
C ARG A 325 -6.50 14.88 18.97
N LYS A 326 -7.05 15.43 17.88
CA LYS A 326 -8.05 14.77 17.04
C LYS A 326 -7.57 13.44 16.45
N MET A 327 -6.29 13.34 16.08
CA MET A 327 -5.70 12.09 15.55
C MET A 327 -5.57 10.98 16.62
N LYS A 328 -5.63 11.33 17.91
CA LYS A 328 -5.50 10.40 19.04
C LYS A 328 -6.83 10.08 19.73
N THR A 329 -7.95 10.61 19.22
CA THR A 329 -9.26 10.36 19.81
C THR A 329 -9.64 8.90 19.61
N ASN A 330 -9.92 8.18 20.70
CA ASN A 330 -10.33 6.79 20.67
C ASN A 330 -11.73 6.65 20.02
N THR A 331 -11.85 5.81 19.00
CA THR A 331 -13.10 5.54 18.27
C THR A 331 -13.74 4.20 18.66
N ASP A 332 -13.34 3.61 19.79
CA ASP A 332 -13.86 2.34 20.30
C ASP A 332 -15.41 2.30 20.28
N GLY A 333 -15.96 1.31 19.57
CA GLY A 333 -17.40 1.06 19.46
C GLY A 333 -18.10 1.68 18.25
N ILE A 334 -17.42 2.49 17.43
CA ILE A 334 -17.98 3.04 16.18
C ILE A 334 -17.58 2.16 15.01
N SER A 335 -18.54 1.47 14.38
CA SER A 335 -18.27 0.75 13.14
C SER A 335 -18.13 1.74 11.97
N LEU A 336 -17.24 1.45 11.03
CA LEU A 336 -17.11 2.22 9.78
C LEU A 336 -18.48 2.40 9.09
N ALA A 337 -19.28 1.33 9.04
CA ALA A 337 -20.63 1.32 8.48
C ALA A 337 -21.62 2.26 9.17
N SER A 338 -21.61 2.30 10.51
CA SER A 338 -22.46 3.22 11.29
C SER A 338 -22.10 4.69 11.09
N PHE A 339 -20.88 4.98 10.63
CA PHE A 339 -20.45 6.34 10.34
C PHE A 339 -20.91 6.78 8.94
N TYR A 340 -20.76 5.93 7.91
CA TYR A 340 -21.28 6.23 6.56
C TYR A 340 -22.80 6.41 6.52
N GLY A 341 -23.55 5.78 7.43
CA GLY A 341 -25.01 5.89 7.50
C GLY A 341 -25.52 7.21 8.09
N ASN A 342 -24.66 8.02 8.74
CA ASN A 342 -25.06 9.24 9.46
C ASN A 342 -24.54 10.54 8.81
N ASP A 343 -23.83 10.47 7.68
CA ASP A 343 -23.20 11.63 7.00
C ASP A 343 -24.20 12.48 6.16
N GLU A 344 -25.50 12.47 6.47
CA GLU A 344 -26.48 13.36 5.82
C GLU A 344 -26.58 14.75 6.48
N GLU A 345 -26.10 14.95 7.72
CA GLU A 345 -26.50 16.12 8.52
C GLU A 345 -25.53 17.30 8.64
N ASP A 346 -24.35 17.30 7.99
CA ASP A 346 -23.58 18.54 7.92
C ASP A 346 -22.67 18.57 6.68
N GLY A 347 -22.98 19.45 5.73
CA GLY A 347 -22.23 19.67 4.49
C GLY A 347 -20.78 20.17 4.64
N LYS A 348 -20.12 19.89 5.78
CA LYS A 348 -18.71 20.14 6.04
C LYS A 348 -17.86 18.98 5.53
N LEU A 349 -17.55 19.02 4.25
CA LEU A 349 -16.47 18.23 3.66
C LEU A 349 -15.16 18.37 4.47
N GLY A 350 -14.65 17.25 5.00
CA GLY A 350 -13.21 17.09 5.30
C GLY A 350 -12.75 17.03 6.77
N ALA A 351 -13.61 17.16 7.78
CA ALA A 351 -13.13 17.37 9.16
C ALA A 351 -13.18 16.15 10.12
N GLY A 352 -13.90 15.06 9.79
CA GLY A 352 -14.16 13.94 10.72
C GLY A 352 -13.58 12.59 10.29
N LEU A 353 -13.78 12.20 9.03
CA LEU A 353 -13.56 10.83 8.55
C LEU A 353 -12.10 10.37 8.58
N GLY A 354 -11.14 11.23 8.21
CA GLY A 354 -9.70 10.88 8.22
C GLY A 354 -9.08 10.63 9.58
N LEU A 355 -9.77 11.03 10.65
CA LEU A 355 -9.35 10.72 12.01
C LEU A 355 -9.77 9.30 12.41
N LEU A 356 -10.90 8.82 11.88
CA LEU A 356 -11.42 7.47 12.12
C LEU A 356 -10.56 6.43 11.40
N TYR A 357 -10.22 6.65 10.12
CA TYR A 357 -9.30 5.75 9.40
C TYR A 357 -7.91 5.71 10.04
N ASN A 358 -7.44 6.83 10.59
CA ASN A 358 -6.17 6.86 11.29
C ASN A 358 -6.20 5.96 12.55
N SER A 359 -7.24 6.07 13.39
CA SER A 359 -7.39 5.22 14.58
C SER A 359 -7.51 3.74 14.20
N TYR A 360 -8.36 3.43 13.22
CA TYR A 360 -8.56 2.06 12.76
C TYR A 360 -7.28 1.45 12.18
N LEU A 361 -6.54 2.21 11.37
CA LEU A 361 -5.26 1.77 10.81
C LEU A 361 -4.20 1.58 11.90
N GLU A 362 -4.18 2.44 12.93
CA GLU A 362 -3.30 2.28 14.08
C GLU A 362 -3.59 0.98 14.84
N ASP A 363 -4.86 0.65 15.08
CA ASP A 363 -5.24 -0.57 15.79
C ASP A 363 -4.91 -1.84 15.00
N ILE A 364 -5.19 -1.88 13.69
CA ILE A 364 -4.77 -2.99 12.83
C ILE A 364 -3.25 -3.13 12.84
N CYS A 365 -2.52 -2.03 12.66
CA CYS A 365 -1.06 -2.07 12.65
C CYS A 365 -0.51 -2.57 14.01
N ARG A 366 -1.11 -2.15 15.13
CA ARG A 366 -0.73 -2.59 16.48
C ARG A 366 -0.96 -4.09 16.68
N GLN A 367 -2.10 -4.61 16.24
CA GLN A 367 -2.41 -6.05 16.31
C GLN A 367 -1.39 -6.89 15.52
N GLU A 368 -0.90 -6.34 14.41
CA GLU A 368 0.06 -6.99 13.51
C GLU A 368 1.53 -6.70 13.84
N GLY A 369 1.81 -5.97 14.93
CA GLY A 369 3.18 -5.60 15.32
C GLY A 369 3.88 -4.65 14.33
N ILE A 370 3.11 -3.96 13.48
CA ILE A 370 3.57 -2.95 12.53
C ILE A 370 3.64 -1.61 13.25
N GLN A 371 4.78 -0.93 13.18
CA GLN A 371 4.89 0.40 13.76
C GLN A 371 4.25 1.41 12.81
N TYR A 372 3.20 2.09 13.26
CA TYR A 372 2.48 3.09 12.49
C TYR A 372 2.48 4.43 13.22
N ARG A 373 2.72 5.53 12.49
CA ARG A 373 2.60 6.90 12.98
C ARG A 373 2.06 7.81 11.90
N CYS A 374 1.14 8.70 12.25
CA CYS A 374 0.69 9.79 11.38
C CYS A 374 0.86 11.12 12.09
N ASN A 375 1.54 12.06 11.43
CA ASN A 375 1.84 13.38 11.98
C ASN A 375 1.53 14.48 10.97
N ILE A 376 0.99 15.60 11.46
CA ILE A 376 0.76 16.81 10.68
C ILE A 376 1.63 17.92 11.27
N TYR A 377 2.50 18.52 10.47
CA TYR A 377 3.43 19.54 10.93
C TYR A 377 3.66 20.63 9.89
N PRO A 378 3.92 21.88 10.31
CA PRO A 378 4.34 22.94 9.41
C PRO A 378 5.80 22.76 8.99
N GLU A 379 6.13 23.16 7.76
CA GLU A 379 7.47 23.31 7.21
C GLU A 379 7.72 24.79 6.87
N PRO A 380 8.09 25.65 7.86
CA PRO A 380 8.15 27.10 7.67
C PRO A 380 9.07 27.52 6.53
N LYS A 381 10.23 26.86 6.38
CA LYS A 381 11.20 27.15 5.31
C LYS A 381 10.66 26.93 3.89
N ARG A 382 9.65 26.08 3.75
CA ARG A 382 9.03 25.73 2.46
C ARG A 382 7.65 26.36 2.29
N GLU A 383 7.17 27.11 3.30
CA GLU A 383 5.80 27.63 3.41
C GLU A 383 4.72 26.56 3.22
N LYS A 384 4.97 25.35 3.72
CA LYS A 384 4.08 24.20 3.54
C LYS A 384 3.57 23.67 4.87
N THR A 385 2.45 22.98 4.81
CA THR A 385 1.99 22.04 5.84
C THR A 385 2.08 20.66 5.25
N THR A 386 2.63 19.72 6.02
CA THR A 386 2.82 18.34 5.59
C THR A 386 2.13 17.38 6.52
N VAL A 387 1.38 16.46 5.93
CA VAL A 387 0.95 15.21 6.56
C VAL A 387 1.96 14.13 6.21
N ARG A 388 2.41 13.39 7.21
CA ARG A 388 3.37 12.30 7.07
C ARG A 388 2.82 11.04 7.73
N ILE A 389 2.67 10.00 6.93
CA ILE A 389 2.36 8.64 7.38
C ILE A 389 3.65 7.84 7.35
N ASP A 390 3.97 7.18 8.45
CA ASP A 390 5.20 6.41 8.65
C ASP A 390 4.81 5.01 9.10
N MET A 391 5.13 4.02 8.28
CA MET A 391 4.82 2.61 8.52
C MET A 391 6.09 1.79 8.44
N THR A 392 6.47 1.14 9.53
CA THR A 392 7.59 0.18 9.56
C THR A 392 7.03 -1.22 9.74
N LEU A 393 7.04 -1.96 8.65
CA LEU A 393 6.62 -3.35 8.55
C LEU A 393 7.73 -4.25 9.03
#